data_AF-A0A950WYP0-F1
#
_entry.id   AF-A0A950WYP0-F1
#
_cell.length_a   1.000
_cell.length_b   1.000
_cell.length_c   1.000
_cell.angle_alpha   90.00
_cell.angle_beta   90.00
_cell.angle_gamma   90.00
#
_symmetry.space_group_name_H-M   'P 1'
#
loop_
_entity.id
_entity.type
_entity.pdbx_description
1 polymer ?
#
loop_
_entity_poly.entity_id
_entity_poly.type
_entity_poly.pdbx_seq_one_letter_code
_entity_poly.pdbx_strand_id
1 'polypeptide(L)'
;MKLTLGDHTYELATRPLVMGVVRGKACVLDATSMVSEGADLLELRSGDATQVLGLFEVPLVTRWHAEVAGSGTTRIVTHVGPGTVEEVRDHLVECARKFEKAGTPTDSIVVDPGLDRHKTAEQRTALLRRTEDLAALGYPLLMANDSPAEAGWAVSHGCRILRTHDVKAMRRVADVIAAILEAR
;
A
#
# COMPACT_ATOMS: atom_id res chain seq x y z
N MET A 1 4.06 5.78 -13.41
CA MET A 1 4.76 4.87 -12.47
C MET A 1 4.05 3.54 -12.49
N LYS A 2 4.79 2.43 -12.49
CA LYS A 2 4.24 1.07 -12.54
C LYS A 2 4.46 0.35 -11.21
N LEU A 3 3.63 -0.65 -10.94
CA LEU A 3 3.82 -1.61 -9.86
C LEU A 3 3.67 -3.02 -10.40
N THR A 4 4.66 -3.87 -10.19
CA THR A 4 4.66 -5.28 -10.59
C THR A 4 4.54 -6.16 -9.34
N LEU A 5 3.53 -7.04 -9.35
CA LEU A 5 3.20 -8.01 -8.30
C LEU A 5 3.06 -9.39 -8.91
N GLY A 6 4.10 -10.22 -8.85
CA GLY A 6 4.13 -11.50 -9.57
C GLY A 6 3.93 -11.27 -11.08
N ASP A 7 2.90 -11.89 -11.66
CA ASP A 7 2.56 -11.76 -13.09
C ASP A 7 1.63 -10.57 -13.40
N HIS A 8 1.26 -9.77 -12.39
CA HIS A 8 0.40 -8.61 -12.55
C HIS A 8 1.21 -7.31 -12.61
N THR A 9 0.92 -6.44 -13.56
CA THR A 9 1.49 -5.08 -13.65
C THR A 9 0.39 -4.03 -13.65
N TYR A 10 0.51 -3.03 -12.78
CA TYR A 10 -0.45 -1.95 -12.59
C TYR A 10 0.13 -0.61 -13.04
N GLU A 11 -0.61 0.13 -13.86
CA GLU A 11 -0.28 1.52 -14.24
C GLU A 11 -0.85 2.51 -13.21
N LEU A 12 -0.06 2.81 -12.17
CA LEU A 12 -0.44 3.69 -11.06
C LEU A 12 -0.64 5.16 -11.45
N ALA A 13 -0.34 5.52 -12.69
CA ALA A 13 -0.64 6.86 -13.21
C ALA A 13 -2.15 7.06 -13.44
N THR A 14 -2.89 5.98 -13.70
CA THR A 14 -4.29 6.05 -14.16
C THR A 14 -5.29 5.95 -13.01
N ARG A 15 -4.98 5.20 -11.95
CA ARG A 15 -5.86 5.10 -10.79
C ARG A 15 -5.12 4.64 -9.53
N PRO A 16 -5.56 5.05 -8.32
CA PRO A 16 -5.09 4.47 -7.08
C PRO A 16 -5.62 3.04 -6.89
N LEU A 17 -4.77 2.18 -6.33
CA LEU A 17 -5.14 0.84 -5.92
C LEU A 17 -5.69 0.83 -4.49
N VAL A 18 -6.65 -0.05 -4.22
CA VAL A 18 -7.19 -0.31 -2.88
C VAL A 18 -6.76 -1.70 -2.43
N MET A 19 -6.02 -1.75 -1.32
CA MET A 19 -5.56 -2.96 -0.67
C MET A 19 -6.42 -3.25 0.57
N GLY A 20 -7.21 -4.32 0.51
CA GLY A 20 -8.01 -4.81 1.63
C GLY A 20 -7.18 -5.67 2.58
N VAL A 21 -7.37 -5.52 3.89
CA VAL A 21 -6.61 -6.28 4.89
C VAL A 21 -7.47 -7.39 5.49
N VAL A 22 -7.16 -8.62 5.14
CA VAL A 22 -7.86 -9.83 5.59
C VAL A 22 -7.29 -10.30 6.94
N ARG A 23 -8.16 -10.48 7.94
CA ARG A 23 -7.80 -10.93 9.29
C ARG A 23 -8.65 -12.13 9.70
N GLY A 24 -8.04 -13.10 10.37
CA GLY A 24 -8.76 -14.13 11.13
C GLY A 24 -8.93 -15.47 10.42
N LYS A 25 -9.67 -16.38 11.06
CA LYS A 25 -9.86 -17.77 10.58
C LYS A 25 -10.84 -17.89 9.41
N ALA A 26 -11.61 -16.84 9.11
CA ALA A 26 -12.58 -16.78 8.02
C ALA A 26 -12.04 -16.06 6.77
N CYS A 27 -10.73 -16.20 6.51
CA CYS A 27 -10.02 -15.42 5.50
C CYS A 27 -10.62 -15.52 4.08
N VAL A 28 -11.26 -16.63 3.72
CA VAL A 28 -11.90 -16.81 2.40
C VAL A 28 -13.16 -15.96 2.23
N LEU A 29 -14.03 -15.91 3.25
CA LEU A 29 -15.27 -15.10 3.18
C LEU A 29 -14.94 -13.61 3.17
N ASP A 30 -14.02 -13.20 4.03
CA ASP A 30 -13.57 -11.80 4.10
C ASP A 30 -12.91 -11.37 2.78
N ALA A 31 -12.02 -12.19 2.22
CA ALA A 31 -11.42 -11.94 0.91
C ALA A 31 -12.47 -11.82 -0.20
N THR A 32 -13.47 -12.72 -0.21
CA THR A 32 -14.56 -12.70 -1.19
C THR A 32 -15.35 -11.39 -1.13
N SER A 33 -15.73 -10.96 0.09
CA SER A 33 -16.44 -9.70 0.29
C SER A 33 -15.60 -8.52 -0.21
N MET A 34 -14.34 -8.45 0.20
CA MET A 34 -13.44 -7.35 -0.18
C MET A 34 -13.22 -7.27 -1.69
N VAL A 35 -13.07 -8.39 -2.40
CA VAL A 35 -12.99 -8.40 -3.86
C VAL A 35 -14.29 -7.88 -4.47
N SER A 36 -15.45 -8.32 -3.99
CA SER A 36 -16.75 -7.83 -4.47
C SER A 36 -16.98 -6.34 -4.20
N GLU A 37 -16.31 -5.79 -3.19
CA GLU A 37 -16.32 -4.37 -2.83
C GLU A 37 -15.33 -3.52 -3.64
N GLY A 38 -14.48 -4.15 -4.46
CA GLY A 38 -13.54 -3.48 -5.35
C GLY A 38 -12.11 -3.41 -4.83
N ALA A 39 -11.67 -4.36 -4.01
CA ALA A 39 -10.25 -4.50 -3.66
C ALA A 39 -9.44 -4.85 -4.92
N ASP A 40 -8.34 -4.13 -5.12
CA ASP A 40 -7.35 -4.44 -6.16
C ASP A 40 -6.33 -5.47 -5.67
N LEU A 41 -6.04 -5.43 -4.36
CA LEU A 41 -5.02 -6.23 -3.68
C LEU A 41 -5.56 -6.71 -2.33
N LEU A 42 -5.08 -7.85 -1.84
CA LEU A 42 -5.40 -8.32 -0.50
C LEU A 42 -4.14 -8.52 0.33
N GLU A 43 -4.07 -7.92 1.51
CA GLU A 43 -3.05 -8.22 2.52
C GLU A 43 -3.58 -9.25 3.53
N LEU A 44 -3.01 -10.47 3.52
CA LEU A 44 -3.35 -11.49 4.51
C LEU A 44 -2.48 -11.33 5.75
N ARG A 45 -3.10 -10.99 6.89
CA ARG A 45 -2.41 -10.76 8.17
C ARG A 45 -2.45 -11.94 9.13
N SER A 46 -3.44 -12.81 8.97
CA SER A 46 -3.58 -14.07 9.71
C SER A 46 -4.53 -14.99 8.94
N GLY A 47 -4.33 -16.30 9.07
CA GLY A 47 -5.01 -17.31 8.26
C GLY A 47 -4.02 -18.12 7.42
N ASP A 48 -4.49 -19.21 6.83
CA ASP A 48 -3.69 -20.06 5.96
C ASP A 48 -3.75 -19.52 4.53
N ALA A 49 -2.62 -19.02 4.02
CA ALA A 49 -2.53 -18.47 2.67
C ALA A 49 -2.97 -19.48 1.60
N THR A 50 -2.77 -20.78 1.84
CA THR A 50 -3.18 -21.83 0.89
C THR A 50 -4.70 -21.92 0.72
N GLN A 51 -5.49 -21.42 1.68
CA GLN A 51 -6.94 -21.39 1.58
C GLN A 51 -7.46 -20.30 0.63
N VAL A 52 -6.62 -19.31 0.30
CA VAL A 52 -7.01 -18.11 -0.45
C VAL A 52 -6.31 -18.05 -1.82
N LEU A 53 -5.13 -18.67 -1.93
CA LEU A 53 -4.34 -18.76 -3.15
C LEU A 53 -5.13 -19.47 -4.27
N GLY A 54 -5.17 -18.86 -5.46
CA GLY A 54 -5.82 -19.41 -6.65
C GLY A 54 -7.34 -19.27 -6.70
N LEU A 55 -7.98 -18.74 -5.65
CA LEU A 55 -9.43 -18.48 -5.63
C LEU A 55 -9.81 -17.10 -6.19
N PHE A 56 -8.88 -16.15 -6.20
CA PHE A 56 -9.13 -14.77 -6.61
C PHE A 56 -8.09 -14.33 -7.64
N GLU A 57 -8.53 -13.49 -8.59
CA GLU A 57 -7.66 -12.88 -9.61
C GLU A 57 -6.88 -11.65 -9.09
N VAL A 58 -7.02 -11.32 -7.80
CA VAL A 58 -6.28 -10.23 -7.15
C VAL A 58 -5.04 -10.77 -6.42
N PRO A 59 -3.87 -10.12 -6.54
CA PRO A 59 -2.66 -10.52 -5.84
C PRO A 59 -2.82 -10.54 -4.32
N LEU A 60 -2.33 -11.63 -3.71
CA LEU A 60 -2.17 -11.77 -2.27
C LEU A 60 -0.80 -11.22 -1.85
N VAL A 61 -0.79 -10.28 -0.91
CA VAL A 61 0.41 -9.67 -0.35
C VAL A 61 0.55 -10.09 1.12
N THR A 62 1.65 -10.74 1.47
CA THR A 62 2.01 -10.96 2.88
C THR A 62 3.02 -9.90 3.29
N ARG A 63 2.72 -9.11 4.32
CA ARG A 63 3.69 -8.15 4.83
C ARG A 63 4.73 -8.88 5.67
N TRP A 64 5.92 -9.09 5.11
CA TRP A 64 7.05 -9.64 5.87
C TRP A 64 8.15 -8.60 6.07
N HIS A 65 8.50 -8.39 7.34
CA HIS A 65 9.68 -7.66 7.75
C HIS A 65 10.88 -8.59 7.58
N ALA A 66 11.81 -8.21 6.70
CA ALA A 66 13.11 -8.85 6.44
C ALA A 66 13.13 -10.15 5.59
N GLU A 67 13.98 -10.08 4.55
CA GLU A 67 14.72 -11.18 3.90
C GLU A 67 13.96 -12.45 3.51
N VAL A 68 13.34 -12.43 2.32
CA VAL A 68 13.41 -13.60 1.43
C VAL A 68 13.65 -13.06 0.02
N ALA A 69 14.91 -12.90 -0.40
CA ALA A 69 15.26 -12.49 -1.75
C ALA A 69 14.90 -13.60 -2.75
N GLY A 70 13.71 -13.50 -3.33
CA GLY A 70 13.28 -14.25 -4.51
C GLY A 70 12.90 -13.23 -5.58
N SER A 71 13.34 -13.45 -6.82
CA SER A 71 12.95 -12.65 -7.97
C SER A 71 11.44 -12.72 -8.18
N GLY A 72 10.78 -11.58 -8.40
CA GLY A 72 9.34 -11.52 -8.72
C GLY A 72 8.40 -11.27 -7.53
N THR A 73 8.91 -11.13 -6.31
CA THR A 73 8.08 -10.75 -5.14
C THR A 73 8.23 -9.28 -4.80
N THR A 74 7.10 -8.58 -4.78
CA THR A 74 7.03 -7.17 -4.37
C THR A 74 7.43 -6.98 -2.92
N ARG A 75 8.14 -5.88 -2.63
CA ARG A 75 8.57 -5.48 -1.29
C ARG A 75 7.80 -4.27 -0.82
N ILE A 76 7.09 -4.38 0.29
CA ILE A 76 6.54 -3.23 1.00
C ILE A 76 7.50 -2.88 2.13
N VAL A 77 8.21 -1.76 1.98
CA VAL A 77 9.09 -1.19 3.00
C VAL A 77 8.23 -0.33 3.93
N THR A 78 7.96 -0.81 5.14
CA THR A 78 7.16 -0.08 6.13
C THR A 78 8.04 0.46 7.26
N HIS A 79 7.94 1.76 7.56
CA HIS A 79 8.49 2.31 8.80
C HIS A 79 7.60 1.95 10.01
N VAL A 80 8.20 1.47 11.10
CA VAL A 80 7.48 1.10 12.33
C VAL A 80 8.09 1.81 13.53
N GLY A 81 7.23 2.31 14.43
CA GLY A 81 7.67 3.07 15.60
C GLY A 81 7.59 4.58 15.37
N PRO A 82 7.86 5.40 16.41
CA PRO A 82 7.85 6.85 16.31
C PRO A 82 8.96 7.36 15.38
N GLY A 83 8.83 8.60 14.91
CA GLY A 83 9.85 9.27 14.12
C GLY A 83 9.34 10.57 13.52
N THR A 84 10.26 11.50 13.27
CA THR A 84 10.04 12.70 12.44
C THR A 84 9.80 12.31 10.98
N VAL A 85 9.33 13.25 10.16
CA VAL A 85 9.12 12.99 8.73
C VAL A 85 10.44 12.63 8.04
N GLU A 86 11.50 13.32 8.41
CA GLU A 86 12.84 13.15 7.85
C GLU A 86 13.41 11.76 8.19
N GLU A 87 13.32 11.32 9.45
CA GLU A 87 13.75 9.97 9.85
C GLU A 87 12.96 8.88 9.11
N VAL A 88 11.64 9.06 8.98
CA VAL A 88 10.79 8.12 8.25
C VAL A 88 11.21 8.06 6.78
N ARG A 89 11.40 9.20 6.13
CA ARG A 89 11.83 9.28 4.72
C ARG A 89 13.18 8.59 4.53
N ASP A 90 14.16 8.91 5.37
CA ASP A 90 15.52 8.41 5.22
C ASP A 90 15.57 6.89 5.43
N HIS A 91 14.82 6.38 6.40
CA HIS A 91 14.65 4.94 6.60
C HIS A 91 14.04 4.24 5.38
N LEU A 92 12.95 4.78 4.83
CA LEU A 92 12.29 4.18 3.66
C LEU A 92 13.23 4.12 2.45
N VAL A 93 13.96 5.20 2.17
CA VAL A 93 14.93 5.26 1.07
C VAL A 93 16.10 4.30 1.31
N GLU A 94 16.64 4.24 2.51
CA GLU A 94 17.75 3.34 2.84
C GLU A 94 17.35 1.87 2.64
N CYS A 95 16.19 1.49 3.16
CA CYS A 95 15.68 0.13 3.02
C CYS A 95 15.32 -0.21 1.56
N ALA A 96 14.69 0.69 0.82
CA ALA A 96 14.38 0.46 -0.58
C ALA A 96 15.66 0.26 -1.42
N ARG A 97 16.68 1.10 -1.20
CA ARG A 97 17.99 0.95 -1.86
C ARG A 97 18.70 -0.36 -1.54
N LYS A 98 18.50 -0.93 -0.34
CA LYS A 98 19.04 -2.27 -0.01
C LYS A 98 18.40 -3.35 -0.90
N PHE A 99 17.10 -3.27 -1.14
CA PHE A 99 16.41 -4.19 -2.03
C PHE A 99 16.81 -4.01 -3.49
N GLU A 100 16.97 -2.77 -3.96
CA GLU A 100 17.47 -2.49 -5.31
C GLU A 100 18.87 -3.08 -5.52
N LYS A 101 19.79 -2.87 -4.56
CA LYS A 101 21.15 -3.46 -4.60
C LYS A 101 21.14 -4.98 -4.59
N ALA A 102 20.12 -5.60 -3.99
CA ALA A 102 19.92 -7.04 -3.99
C ALA A 102 19.23 -7.55 -5.28
N GLY A 103 18.99 -6.68 -6.27
CA GLY A 103 18.41 -7.04 -7.57
C GLY A 103 16.89 -6.98 -7.64
N THR A 104 16.22 -6.40 -6.65
CA THR A 104 14.77 -6.17 -6.72
C THR A 104 14.48 -4.99 -7.65
N PRO A 105 13.65 -5.16 -8.69
CA PRO A 105 13.26 -4.04 -9.57
C PRO A 105 12.56 -2.92 -8.79
N THR A 106 12.83 -1.66 -9.13
CA THR A 106 12.23 -0.48 -8.46
C THR A 106 10.70 -0.49 -8.54
N ASP A 107 10.13 -0.95 -9.66
CA ASP A 107 8.68 -1.10 -9.85
C ASP A 107 8.08 -2.29 -9.07
N SER A 108 8.90 -3.03 -8.33
CA SER A 108 8.49 -4.09 -7.40
C SER A 108 8.74 -3.69 -5.94
N ILE A 109 9.02 -2.41 -5.67
CA ILE A 109 9.24 -1.88 -4.32
C ILE A 109 8.18 -0.80 -4.03
N VAL A 110 7.54 -0.90 -2.87
CA VAL A 110 6.53 0.03 -2.35
C VAL A 110 7.04 0.59 -1.02
N VAL A 111 6.81 1.87 -0.76
CA VAL A 111 7.16 2.51 0.51
C VAL A 111 5.89 2.84 1.30
N ASP A 112 5.91 2.57 2.60
CA ASP A 112 4.81 2.76 3.54
C ASP A 112 5.31 3.50 4.80
N PRO A 113 4.91 4.77 5.03
CA PRO A 113 5.36 5.53 6.20
C PRO A 113 4.77 5.01 7.52
N GLY A 114 3.89 4.01 7.48
CA GLY A 114 3.38 3.30 8.65
C GLY A 114 2.49 4.17 9.52
N LEU A 115 1.51 4.86 8.92
CA LEU A 115 0.56 5.72 9.66
C LEU A 115 -0.16 4.97 10.79
N ASP A 116 -0.37 3.66 10.63
CA ASP A 116 -0.99 2.76 11.61
C ASP A 116 0.03 2.07 12.56
N ARG A 117 1.30 2.46 12.55
CA ARG A 117 2.41 1.74 13.23
C ARG A 117 3.07 2.54 14.34
N HIS A 118 2.39 2.64 15.48
CA HIS A 118 2.90 3.26 16.70
C HIS A 118 3.32 4.73 16.50
N LYS A 119 2.57 5.46 15.67
CA LYS A 119 2.71 6.91 15.47
C LYS A 119 1.66 7.66 16.29
N THR A 120 2.04 8.79 16.88
CA THR A 120 1.07 9.70 17.52
C THR A 120 0.20 10.39 16.48
N ALA A 121 -0.88 11.05 16.91
CA ALA A 121 -1.75 11.80 16.00
C ALA A 121 -1.00 12.94 15.30
N GLU A 122 -0.09 13.60 16.01
CA GLU A 122 0.75 14.68 15.50
C GLU A 122 1.73 14.16 14.45
N GLN A 123 2.40 13.04 14.74
CA GLN A 123 3.30 12.39 13.78
C GLN A 123 2.54 11.92 12.53
N ARG A 124 1.35 11.34 12.70
CA ARG A 124 0.50 10.92 11.58
C ARG A 124 0.12 12.12 10.70
N THR A 125 -0.31 13.21 11.33
CA THR A 125 -0.65 14.46 10.62
C THR A 125 0.55 15.07 9.91
N ALA A 126 1.73 15.06 10.53
CA ALA A 126 2.96 15.56 9.92
C ALA A 126 3.33 14.76 8.66
N LEU A 127 3.19 13.43 8.69
CA LEU A 127 3.41 12.57 7.52
C LEU A 127 2.38 12.82 6.42
N LEU A 128 1.09 12.93 6.77
CA LEU A 128 0.04 13.27 5.80
C LEU A 128 0.31 14.61 5.11
N ARG A 129 0.74 15.64 5.86
CA ARG A 129 1.10 16.95 5.28
C ARG A 129 2.29 16.89 4.31
N ARG A 130 3.15 15.88 4.45
CA ARG A 130 4.35 15.67 3.61
C ARG A 130 4.15 14.53 2.61
N THR A 131 2.89 14.21 2.27
CA THR A 131 2.56 13.13 1.32
C THR A 131 3.24 13.32 -0.03
N GLU A 132 3.26 14.55 -0.57
CA GLU A 132 3.88 14.84 -1.87
C GLU A 132 5.39 14.53 -1.86
N ASP A 133 6.10 14.96 -0.81
CA ASP A 133 7.51 14.66 -0.62
C ASP A 133 7.77 13.15 -0.50
N LEU A 134 6.88 12.41 0.18
CA LEU A 134 6.97 10.96 0.32
C LEU A 134 6.65 10.25 -1.01
N ALA A 135 5.73 10.78 -1.81
CA ALA A 135 5.40 10.24 -3.14
C ALA A 135 6.52 10.52 -4.16
N ALA A 136 7.31 11.57 -3.95
CA ALA A 136 8.45 11.94 -4.78
C ALA A 136 9.71 11.08 -4.55
N LEU A 137 9.68 10.09 -3.64
CA LEU A 137 10.85 9.25 -3.33
C LEU A 137 11.25 8.27 -4.44
N GLY A 138 10.48 8.21 -5.54
CA GLY A 138 10.75 7.33 -6.68
C GLY A 138 10.13 5.94 -6.57
N TYR A 139 9.34 5.67 -5.53
CA TYR A 139 8.64 4.42 -5.30
C TYR A 139 7.14 4.66 -5.14
N PRO A 140 6.28 3.69 -5.53
CA PRO A 140 4.88 3.68 -5.14
C PRO A 140 4.68 3.91 -3.64
N LEU A 141 3.94 4.97 -3.32
CA LEU A 141 3.56 5.29 -1.95
C LEU A 141 2.27 4.57 -1.57
N LEU A 142 2.34 3.77 -0.51
CA LEU A 142 1.22 3.17 0.19
C LEU A 142 0.93 3.96 1.46
N MET A 143 -0.36 4.20 1.75
CA MET A 143 -0.76 4.68 3.07
C MET A 143 -1.95 3.89 3.61
N ALA A 144 -1.81 3.47 4.87
CA ALA A 144 -2.93 2.97 5.67
C ALA A 144 -3.85 4.14 6.03
N ASN A 145 -5.12 4.06 5.65
CA ASN A 145 -6.10 5.10 5.91
C ASN A 145 -7.42 4.45 6.35
N ASP A 146 -7.89 4.86 7.52
CA ASP A 146 -9.21 4.48 8.04
C ASP A 146 -10.22 5.63 7.92
N SER A 147 -9.76 6.80 7.45
CA SER A 147 -10.57 8.00 7.22
C SER A 147 -10.69 8.30 5.72
N PRO A 148 -11.92 8.40 5.18
CA PRO A 148 -12.13 8.84 3.80
C PRO A 148 -11.49 10.19 3.47
N ALA A 149 -11.43 11.10 4.46
CA ALA A 149 -10.80 12.42 4.26
C ALA A 149 -9.28 12.32 4.17
N GLU A 150 -8.63 11.53 5.03
CA GLU A 150 -7.18 11.28 4.97
C GLU A 150 -6.81 10.56 3.66
N ALA A 151 -7.62 9.58 3.24
CA ALA A 151 -7.45 8.88 1.96
C ALA A 151 -7.57 9.83 0.75
N GLY A 152 -8.56 10.73 0.76
CA GLY A 152 -8.74 11.70 -0.33
C GLY A 152 -7.58 12.70 -0.41
N TRP A 153 -7.12 13.19 0.74
CA TRP A 153 -5.91 14.00 0.85
C TRP A 153 -4.69 13.27 0.29
N ALA A 154 -4.45 12.04 0.76
CA ALA A 154 -3.34 11.20 0.35
C ALA A 154 -3.28 11.03 -1.17
N VAL A 155 -4.38 10.62 -1.81
CA VAL A 155 -4.43 10.39 -3.26
C VAL A 155 -4.17 11.69 -4.03
N SER A 156 -4.77 12.80 -3.57
CA SER A 156 -4.61 14.13 -4.19
C SER A 156 -3.15 14.62 -4.17
N HIS A 157 -2.32 14.10 -3.26
CA HIS A 157 -0.91 14.47 -3.10
C HIS A 157 0.06 13.38 -3.57
N GLY A 158 -0.39 12.44 -4.40
CA GLY A 158 0.52 11.48 -5.05
C GLY A 158 0.55 10.07 -4.46
N CYS A 159 -0.18 9.80 -3.37
CA CYS A 159 -0.38 8.42 -2.92
C CYS A 159 -1.12 7.61 -4.00
N ARG A 160 -0.70 6.36 -4.24
CA ARG A 160 -1.30 5.50 -5.26
C ARG A 160 -1.75 4.14 -4.75
N ILE A 161 -1.53 3.84 -3.46
CA ILE A 161 -2.03 2.62 -2.85
C ILE A 161 -2.66 2.97 -1.50
N LEU A 162 -3.96 2.75 -1.36
CA LEU A 162 -4.69 2.91 -0.11
C LEU A 162 -4.85 1.54 0.54
N ARG A 163 -4.40 1.41 1.78
CA ARG A 163 -4.59 0.18 2.55
C ARG A 163 -5.69 0.40 3.60
N THR A 164 -6.64 -0.53 3.70
CA THR A 164 -7.80 -0.36 4.56
C THR A 164 -8.47 -1.66 5.00
N HIS A 165 -9.34 -1.55 5.99
CA HIS A 165 -10.33 -2.55 6.35
C HIS A 165 -11.71 -2.31 5.71
N ASP A 166 -12.02 -1.08 5.27
CA ASP A 166 -13.27 -0.72 4.60
C ASP A 166 -12.99 -0.45 3.11
N VAL A 167 -12.92 -1.54 2.35
CA VAL A 167 -12.60 -1.50 0.92
C VAL A 167 -13.64 -0.67 0.16
N LYS A 168 -14.91 -0.92 0.43
CA LYS A 168 -16.01 -0.24 -0.26
C LYS A 168 -15.94 1.28 -0.09
N ALA A 169 -15.61 1.79 1.10
CA ALA A 169 -15.46 3.22 1.32
C ALA A 169 -14.24 3.80 0.60
N MET A 170 -13.07 3.16 0.71
CA MET A 170 -11.84 3.68 0.10
C MET A 170 -11.85 3.58 -1.42
N ARG A 171 -12.51 2.57 -2.00
CA ARG A 171 -12.72 2.47 -3.45
C ARG A 171 -13.49 3.68 -3.98
N ARG A 172 -14.60 4.05 -3.33
CA ARG A 172 -15.37 5.25 -3.70
C ARG A 172 -14.51 6.52 -3.63
N VAL A 173 -13.72 6.69 -2.59
CA VAL A 173 -12.82 7.85 -2.45
C VAL A 173 -11.77 7.86 -3.56
N ALA A 174 -11.12 6.73 -3.80
CA ALA A 174 -10.09 6.60 -4.84
C ALA A 174 -10.65 6.92 -6.23
N ASP A 175 -11.84 6.41 -6.56
CA ASP A 175 -12.49 6.65 -7.85
C ASP A 175 -12.86 8.12 -8.04
N VAL A 176 -13.48 8.74 -7.02
CA VAL A 176 -13.88 10.16 -7.10
C VAL A 176 -12.66 11.06 -7.25
N ILE A 177 -11.62 10.86 -6.44
CA ILE A 177 -10.42 11.69 -6.52
C ILE A 177 -9.67 11.46 -7.83
N ALA A 178 -9.59 10.21 -8.32
CA ALA A 178 -8.97 9.91 -9.62
C ALA A 178 -9.70 10.66 -10.75
N ALA A 179 -11.02 10.57 -10.82
CA ALA A 179 -11.83 11.27 -11.82
C ALA A 179 -11.64 12.79 -11.76
N ILE A 180 -11.51 13.38 -10.56
CA ILE A 180 -11.23 14.82 -10.40
C ILE A 180 -9.83 15.18 -10.94
N LEU A 181 -8.83 14.34 -10.71
CA LEU A 181 -7.47 14.58 -11.15
C LEU A 181 -7.31 14.42 -12.68
N GLU A 182 -8.06 13.51 -13.30
CA GLU A 182 -8.07 13.33 -14.76
C GLU A 182 -8.74 14.49 -15.52
N ALA A 183 -9.68 15.18 -14.87
CA ALA A 183 -10.40 16.29 -15.49
C ALA A 183 -9.64 17.64 -15.50
N ARG A 184 -8.38 17.67 -15.05
CA ARG A 184 -7.52 18.86 -14.99
C ARG A 184 -6.66 19.01 -16.24
#